data_AF-A0A101DAV3-F1
#
_entry.id   AF-A0A101DAV3-F1
#
_cell.length_a   1.000
_cell.length_b   1.000
_cell.length_c   1.000
_cell.angle_alpha   90.00
_cell.angle_beta   90.00
_cell.angle_gamma   90.00
#
_symmetry.space_group_name_H-M   'P 1'
#
loop_
_entity.id
_entity.type
_entity.pdbx_description
1 polymer ?
#
loop_
_entity_poly.entity_id
_entity_poly.type
_entity_poly.pdbx_seq_one_letter_code
_entity_poly.pdbx_strand_id
1 'polypeptide(L)'
;MSELPTSNGLLIVPHLRVQNANAISSPLTWGFPAISAFIGLMQAVERKLEGRFALMFDSVGVVCHSHDTQVTGGYQRAFRLTRNPVNERGETAAIVEEGRIHLDITLIFGVSGYSEDGQPDPVQGDWQKRRTIAAEIANLLGSMRIAGGSVFLDPQHQPVLEPLAQGEERS
;
A
#
# COMPACT_ATOMS: atom_id res chain seq x y z
N MET A 1 -13.19 14.58 18.66
CA MET A 1 -11.78 14.97 18.79
C MET A 1 -11.02 14.19 17.73
N SER A 2 -10.56 14.85 16.67
CA SER A 2 -9.73 14.23 15.64
C SER A 2 -8.32 14.78 15.85
N GLU A 3 -7.63 14.24 16.85
CA GLU A 3 -6.19 14.48 16.94
C GLU A 3 -5.54 13.76 15.77
N LEU A 4 -4.70 14.48 15.03
CA LEU A 4 -3.88 13.86 13.99
C LEU A 4 -2.94 12.85 14.66
N PRO A 5 -2.67 11.70 14.03
CA PRO A 5 -1.70 10.75 14.57
C PRO A 5 -0.38 11.47 14.85
N THR A 6 0.24 11.18 15.99
CA THR A 6 1.47 11.81 16.49
C THR A 6 2.72 11.37 15.74
N SER A 7 2.58 11.03 14.45
CA SER A 7 3.67 10.61 13.59
C SER A 7 4.74 11.70 13.50
N ASN A 8 6.00 11.32 13.74
CA ASN A 8 7.14 12.23 13.63
C ASN A 8 7.83 12.16 12.26
N GLY A 9 7.34 11.31 11.35
CA GLY A 9 7.83 11.20 9.98
C GLY A 9 6.77 10.73 8.98
N LEU A 10 7.08 10.95 7.70
CA LEU A 10 6.34 10.43 6.55
C LEU A 10 7.24 9.54 5.72
N LEU A 11 6.83 8.28 5.55
CA LEU A 11 7.39 7.39 4.54
C LEU A 11 6.52 7.46 3.28
N ILE A 12 7.07 7.98 2.19
CA ILE A 12 6.37 8.14 0.92
C ILE A 12 6.97 7.18 -0.09
N VAL A 13 6.11 6.32 -0.66
CA VAL A 13 6.48 5.37 -1.72
C VAL A 13 5.69 5.75 -2.98
N PRO A 14 6.30 6.56 -3.88
CA PRO A 14 5.63 7.11 -5.04
C PRO A 14 5.43 6.08 -6.15
N HIS A 15 4.39 6.30 -6.96
CA HIS A 15 4.11 5.61 -8.23
C HIS A 15 4.27 4.07 -8.20
N LEU A 16 3.70 3.43 -7.18
CA LEU A 16 3.52 1.99 -7.11
C LEU A 16 2.47 1.55 -8.12
N ARG A 17 2.88 0.73 -9.09
CA ARG A 17 1.96 0.12 -10.04
C ARG A 17 1.45 -1.19 -9.46
N VAL A 18 0.14 -1.31 -9.29
CA VAL A 18 -0.51 -2.53 -8.80
C VAL A 18 -1.31 -3.16 -9.93
N GLN A 19 -1.01 -4.42 -10.26
CA GLN A 19 -1.72 -5.15 -11.31
C GLN A 19 -2.66 -6.21 -10.73
N ASN A 20 -3.87 -6.32 -11.30
CA ASN A 20 -4.88 -7.30 -10.90
C ASN A 20 -5.28 -7.19 -9.42
N ALA A 21 -5.35 -5.97 -8.89
CA ALA A 21 -5.95 -5.72 -7.58
C ALA A 21 -7.46 -6.00 -7.62
N ASN A 22 -8.04 -6.28 -6.46
CA ASN A 22 -9.47 -6.48 -6.30
C ASN A 22 -10.25 -5.17 -6.54
N ALA A 23 -11.16 -5.18 -7.50
CA ALA A 23 -12.04 -4.06 -7.81
C ALA A 23 -13.42 -4.14 -7.13
N ILE A 24 -13.73 -5.23 -6.42
CA ILE A 24 -14.97 -5.38 -5.64
C ILE A 24 -14.68 -5.01 -4.19
N SER A 25 -15.03 -3.78 -3.82
CA SER A 25 -14.70 -3.20 -2.51
C SER A 25 -15.72 -3.58 -1.44
N SER A 26 -16.98 -3.80 -1.83
CA SER A 26 -18.07 -4.28 -0.97
C SER A 26 -19.18 -4.91 -1.82
N PRO A 27 -20.22 -5.55 -1.22
CA PRO A 27 -21.34 -6.09 -1.99
C PRO A 27 -22.09 -5.07 -2.87
N LEU A 28 -21.97 -3.76 -2.58
CA LEU A 28 -22.68 -2.69 -3.28
C LEU A 28 -21.75 -1.69 -3.97
N THR A 29 -20.43 -1.81 -3.80
CA THR A 29 -19.47 -0.83 -4.34
C THR A 29 -18.33 -1.53 -5.05
N TRP A 30 -17.99 -1.04 -6.24
CA TRP A 30 -16.86 -1.50 -7.02
C TRP A 30 -16.05 -0.32 -7.57
N GLY A 31 -14.83 -0.60 -8.03
CA GLY A 31 -13.86 0.38 -8.50
C GLY A 31 -12.56 0.30 -7.71
N PHE A 32 -12.28 1.32 -6.89
CA PHE A 32 -11.08 1.37 -6.08
C PHE A 32 -11.14 0.36 -4.91
N PRO A 33 -10.05 -0.35 -4.56
CA PRO A 33 -10.07 -1.32 -3.47
C PRO A 33 -10.49 -0.72 -2.12
N ALA A 34 -11.05 -1.55 -1.24
CA ALA A 34 -11.41 -1.11 0.11
C ALA A 34 -10.18 -0.59 0.89
N ILE A 35 -10.35 0.51 1.63
CA ILE A 35 -9.26 1.12 2.42
C ILE A 35 -8.69 0.14 3.47
N SER A 36 -9.50 -0.81 3.95
CA SER A 36 -9.03 -1.89 4.83
C SER A 36 -7.90 -2.74 4.24
N ALA A 37 -7.82 -2.88 2.91
CA ALA A 37 -6.70 -3.58 2.26
C ALA A 37 -5.36 -2.85 2.46
N PHE A 38 -5.38 -1.52 2.55
CA PHE A 38 -4.19 -0.70 2.77
C PHE A 38 -3.81 -0.64 4.25
N ILE A 39 -4.79 -0.62 5.15
CA ILE A 39 -4.54 -0.77 6.59
C ILE A 39 -3.93 -2.16 6.88
N GLY A 40 -4.46 -3.22 6.27
CA GLY A 40 -3.89 -4.56 6.39
C GLY A 40 -2.48 -4.68 5.80
N LEU A 41 -2.22 -3.99 4.68
CA LEU A 41 -0.87 -3.87 4.13
C LEU A 41 0.10 -3.20 5.11
N MET A 42 -0.30 -2.07 5.70
CA MET A 42 0.50 -1.33 6.70
C MET A 42 0.92 -2.25 7.85
N GLN A 43 -0.04 -2.95 8.47
CA GLN A 43 0.24 -3.91 9.55
C GLN A 43 1.11 -5.08 9.09
N ALA A 44 0.96 -5.55 7.85
CA ALA A 44 1.78 -6.63 7.31
C ALA A 44 3.23 -6.18 7.05
N VAL A 45 3.44 -4.92 6.65
CA VAL A 45 4.76 -4.31 6.51
C VAL A 45 5.43 -4.19 7.87
N GLU A 46 4.74 -3.61 8.86
CA GLU A 46 5.24 -3.44 10.22
C GLU A 46 5.71 -4.78 10.83
N ARG A 47 4.90 -5.84 10.73
CA ARG A 47 5.27 -7.19 11.21
C ARG A 47 6.45 -7.82 10.48
N LYS A 48 6.69 -7.46 9.21
CA LYS A 48 7.84 -7.97 8.44
C LYS A 48 9.13 -7.18 8.73
N LEU A 49 8.99 -6.00 9.32
CA LEU A 49 10.09 -5.12 9.71
C LEU A 49 10.39 -5.17 11.21
N GLU A 50 9.63 -5.94 11.98
CA GLU A 50 9.81 -6.14 13.42
C GLU A 50 11.27 -6.48 13.75
N GLY A 51 11.88 -5.72 14.65
CA GLY A 51 13.28 -5.86 15.05
C GLY A 51 14.32 -5.43 13.99
N ARG A 52 13.90 -4.97 12.81
CA ARG A 52 14.80 -4.46 11.76
C ARG A 52 15.00 -2.95 11.85
N PHE A 53 13.93 -2.23 12.14
CA PHE A 53 13.94 -0.78 12.36
C PHE A 53 13.05 -0.44 13.55
N ALA A 54 13.49 0.49 14.39
CA ALA A 54 12.68 1.05 15.49
C ALA A 54 11.66 2.06 14.94
N LEU A 55 10.73 1.56 14.10
CA LEU A 55 9.68 2.33 13.42
C LEU A 55 8.31 1.71 13.68
N MET A 56 7.36 2.56 14.09
CA MET A 56 5.93 2.24 14.17
C MET A 56 5.19 2.86 12.99
N PHE A 57 4.17 2.16 12.49
CA PHE A 57 3.31 2.64 11.40
C PHE A 57 1.95 3.08 11.95
N ASP A 58 1.72 4.39 12.03
CA ASP A 58 0.56 4.96 12.72
C ASP A 58 -0.64 5.15 11.79
N SER A 59 -0.39 5.46 10.52
CA SER A 59 -1.43 5.80 9.56
C SER A 59 -1.03 5.50 8.12
N VAL A 60 -2.03 5.32 7.26
CA VAL A 60 -1.85 5.10 5.82
C VAL A 60 -2.70 6.07 5.02
N GLY A 61 -2.07 6.75 4.08
CA GLY A 61 -2.67 7.58 3.04
C GLY A 61 -2.41 6.97 1.66
N VAL A 62 -3.37 7.12 0.77
CA VAL A 62 -3.27 6.62 -0.60
C VAL A 62 -3.64 7.73 -1.58
N VAL A 63 -2.74 8.03 -2.51
CA VAL A 63 -2.99 8.92 -3.64
C VAL A 63 -3.12 8.04 -4.89
N CYS A 64 -4.25 8.14 -5.59
CA CYS A 64 -4.48 7.41 -6.83
C CYS A 64 -4.22 8.32 -8.02
N HIS A 65 -3.16 8.06 -8.77
CA HIS A 65 -2.78 8.81 -9.97
C HIS A 65 -3.56 8.33 -11.19
N SER A 66 -3.72 7.02 -11.33
CA SER A 66 -4.53 6.42 -12.38
C SER A 66 -5.12 5.08 -11.94
N HIS A 67 -6.24 4.73 -12.56
CA HIS A 67 -6.91 3.45 -12.36
C HIS A 67 -7.49 2.96 -13.69
N ASP A 68 -7.37 1.65 -13.93
CA ASP A 68 -7.93 0.99 -15.12
C ASP A 68 -8.63 -0.30 -14.70
N THR A 69 -9.95 -0.22 -14.55
CA THR A 69 -10.78 -1.37 -14.17
C THR A 69 -11.05 -2.25 -15.38
N GLN A 70 -10.83 -3.55 -15.23
CA GLN A 70 -11.00 -4.53 -16.31
C GLN A 70 -12.47 -4.85 -16.53
N VAL A 71 -13.15 -3.94 -17.25
CA VAL A 71 -14.59 -4.01 -17.55
C VAL A 71 -14.87 -3.99 -19.06
N THR A 72 -16.05 -4.47 -19.44
CA THR A 72 -16.62 -4.35 -20.78
C THR A 72 -18.05 -3.81 -20.71
N GLY A 73 -18.55 -3.27 -21.82
CA GLY A 73 -19.91 -2.76 -21.93
C GLY A 73 -20.01 -1.24 -22.08
N GLY A 74 -21.25 -0.75 -22.16
CA GLY A 74 -21.60 0.66 -22.31
C GLY A 74 -22.00 1.29 -20.97
N TYR A 75 -23.28 1.64 -20.82
CA TYR A 75 -23.79 2.27 -19.59
C TYR A 75 -23.72 1.34 -18.37
N GLN A 76 -24.04 0.05 -18.55
CA GLN A 76 -23.76 -1.00 -17.58
C GLN A 76 -22.43 -1.66 -17.92
N ARG A 77 -21.58 -1.80 -16.92
CA ARG A 77 -20.24 -2.39 -17.04
C ARG A 77 -20.22 -3.76 -16.38
N ALA A 78 -19.73 -4.77 -17.10
CA ALA A 78 -19.51 -6.12 -16.59
C ALA A 78 -18.01 -6.37 -16.46
N PHE A 79 -17.58 -7.19 -15.49
CA PHE A 79 -16.16 -7.50 -15.30
C PHE A 79 -15.64 -8.47 -16.36
N ARG A 80 -14.39 -8.25 -16.78
CA ARG A 80 -13.65 -9.24 -17.58
C ARG A 80 -13.15 -10.35 -16.66
N LEU A 81 -13.60 -11.56 -16.90
CA LEU A 81 -13.29 -12.71 -16.08
C LEU A 81 -12.19 -13.57 -16.71
N THR A 82 -11.37 -14.19 -15.87
CA THR A 82 -10.36 -15.16 -16.30
C THR A 82 -10.96 -16.55 -16.34
N ARG A 83 -10.48 -17.39 -17.27
CA ARG A 83 -10.91 -18.78 -17.36
C ARG A 83 -10.23 -19.58 -16.25
N ASN A 84 -11.02 -20.17 -15.36
CA ASN A 84 -10.52 -21.10 -14.34
C ASN A 84 -10.19 -22.47 -14.96
N PRO A 85 -9.24 -23.22 -14.38
CA PRO A 85 -9.00 -24.61 -14.76
C PRO A 85 -10.28 -25.44 -14.74
N VAL A 86 -10.35 -26.47 -15.59
CA VAL A 86 -11.46 -27.43 -15.57
C VAL A 86 -11.47 -28.21 -14.26
N ASN A 87 -12.66 -28.65 -13.84
CA ASN A 87 -12.81 -29.42 -12.60
C ASN A 87 -12.21 -30.84 -12.74
N GLU A 88 -12.25 -31.62 -11.67
CA GLU A 88 -11.74 -33.01 -11.64
C GLU A 88 -12.41 -33.94 -12.67
N ARG A 89 -13.58 -33.55 -13.19
CA ARG A 89 -14.33 -34.27 -14.24
C ARG A 89 -14.05 -33.75 -15.65
N GLY A 90 -13.17 -32.77 -15.81
CA GLY A 90 -12.86 -32.11 -17.09
C GLY A 90 -13.92 -31.11 -17.55
N GLU A 91 -14.90 -30.78 -16.70
CA GLU A 91 -15.98 -29.85 -17.01
C GLU A 91 -15.58 -28.40 -16.64
N THR A 92 -16.30 -27.43 -17.22
CA THR A 92 -16.05 -26.02 -16.95
C THR A 92 -16.44 -25.70 -15.50
N ALA A 93 -15.49 -25.18 -14.71
CA ALA A 93 -15.74 -24.76 -13.34
C ALA A 93 -16.71 -23.56 -13.29
N ALA A 94 -17.45 -23.44 -12.19
CA ALA A 94 -18.34 -22.29 -11.97
C ALA A 94 -17.56 -20.97 -12.08
N ILE A 95 -18.13 -20.01 -12.80
CA ILE A 95 -17.55 -18.69 -12.99
C ILE A 95 -17.83 -17.86 -11.75
N VAL A 96 -16.77 -17.46 -11.04
CA VAL A 96 -16.83 -16.49 -9.94
C VAL A 96 -16.54 -15.11 -10.54
N GLU A 97 -17.42 -14.13 -10.33
CA GLU A 97 -17.10 -12.75 -10.72
C GLU A 97 -15.99 -12.19 -9.85
N GLU A 98 -14.81 -12.01 -10.42
CA GLU A 98 -13.67 -11.35 -9.79
C GLU A 98 -13.39 -10.03 -10.51
N GLY A 99 -13.77 -8.91 -9.89
CA GLY A 99 -13.42 -7.60 -10.41
C GLY A 99 -11.92 -7.36 -10.28
N ARG A 100 -11.26 -7.01 -11.39
CA ARG A 100 -9.82 -6.70 -11.42
C ARG A 100 -9.57 -5.25 -11.84
N ILE A 101 -8.58 -4.62 -11.22
CA ILE A 101 -8.16 -3.24 -11.52
C ILE A 101 -6.64 -3.13 -11.55
N HIS A 102 -6.13 -2.33 -12.49
CA HIS A 102 -4.75 -1.84 -12.50
C HIS A 102 -4.73 -0.45 -11.86
N LEU A 103 -3.74 -0.17 -11.03
CA LEU A 103 -3.63 1.08 -10.29
C LEU A 103 -2.20 1.64 -10.42
N ASP A 104 -2.10 2.97 -10.47
CA ASP A 104 -0.88 3.71 -10.16
C ASP A 104 -1.15 4.55 -8.92
N ILE A 105 -0.48 4.23 -7.81
CA ILE A 105 -0.73 4.84 -6.51
C ILE A 105 0.56 5.32 -5.84
N THR A 106 0.45 6.36 -5.03
CA THR A 106 1.47 6.68 -4.02
C THR A 106 0.94 6.27 -2.65
N LEU A 107 1.73 5.51 -1.91
CA LEU A 107 1.47 5.20 -0.51
C LEU A 107 2.22 6.17 0.37
N ILE A 108 1.54 6.67 1.39
CA ILE A 108 2.10 7.54 2.41
C ILE A 108 1.83 6.87 3.75
N PHE A 109 2.87 6.53 4.48
CA PHE A 109 2.72 6.06 5.86
C PHE A 109 3.14 7.17 6.81
N GLY A 110 2.25 7.51 7.75
CA GLY A 110 2.67 8.23 8.95
C GLY A 110 3.40 7.26 9.84
N VAL A 111 4.63 7.59 10.20
CA VAL A 111 5.49 6.74 11.01
C VAL A 111 6.02 7.49 12.22
N SER A 112 6.23 6.75 13.30
CA SER A 112 6.89 7.22 14.51
C SER A 112 8.15 6.41 14.73
N GLY A 113 9.30 7.06 14.69
CA GLY A 113 10.54 6.43 15.12
C GLY A 113 10.74 6.55 16.63
N TYR A 114 11.44 5.58 17.20
CA TYR A 114 11.82 5.59 18.61
C TYR A 114 13.26 5.13 18.77
N SER A 115 13.89 5.52 19.87
CA SER A 115 15.23 5.05 20.21
C SER A 115 15.13 3.68 20.87
N GLU A 116 15.89 2.71 20.39
CA GLU A 116 15.91 1.33 20.89
C GLU A 116 17.37 0.90 21.08
N ASP A 117 17.71 0.39 22.27
CA ASP A 117 19.04 -0.17 22.59
C ASP A 117 20.26 0.69 22.16
N GLY A 118 20.16 2.01 22.36
CA GLY A 118 21.23 2.96 22.02
C GLY A 118 21.31 3.32 20.53
N GLN A 119 20.43 2.78 19.68
CA GLN A 119 20.22 3.27 18.33
C GLN A 119 19.34 4.53 18.36
N PRO A 120 19.73 5.60 17.64
CA PRO A 120 18.92 6.80 17.54
C PRO A 120 17.66 6.53 16.72
N ASP A 121 16.62 7.32 16.99
CA ASP A 121 15.39 7.37 16.20
C ASP A 121 15.72 7.39 14.67
N PRO A 122 15.26 6.38 13.91
CA PRO A 122 15.54 6.27 12.48
C PRO A 122 14.97 7.43 11.64
N VAL A 123 13.89 8.08 12.09
CA VAL A 123 13.27 9.24 11.43
C VAL A 123 14.12 10.50 11.62
N GLN A 124 14.82 10.62 12.74
CA GLN A 124 15.75 11.72 13.01
C GLN A 124 17.17 11.44 12.50
N GLY A 125 17.40 10.27 11.89
CA GLY A 125 18.66 9.88 11.31
C GLY A 125 19.13 10.79 10.16
N ASP A 126 20.41 10.67 9.82
CA ASP A 126 20.96 11.34 8.64
C ASP A 126 20.19 10.94 7.35
N TRP A 127 20.32 11.76 6.32
CA TRP A 127 19.62 11.54 5.06
C TRP A 127 19.97 10.19 4.39
N GLN A 128 21.20 9.69 4.57
CA GLN A 128 21.62 8.43 3.96
C GLN A 128 20.90 7.24 4.62
N LYS A 129 20.82 7.22 5.95
CA LYS A 129 20.07 6.21 6.70
C LYS A 129 18.59 6.21 6.33
N ARG A 130 17.96 7.39 6.32
CA ARG A 130 16.54 7.54 5.94
C ARG A 130 16.28 7.02 4.53
N ARG A 131 17.17 7.33 3.59
CA ARG A 131 17.09 6.82 2.21
C ARG A 131 17.22 5.29 2.14
N THR A 132 18.14 4.70 2.89
CA THR A 132 18.30 3.24 2.97
C THR A 132 17.05 2.57 3.51
N ILE A 133 16.50 3.10 4.60
CA ILE A 133 15.26 2.59 5.21
C ILE A 133 14.11 2.68 4.20
N ALA A 134 13.90 3.85 3.59
CA ALA A 134 12.84 4.04 2.60
C ALA A 134 12.98 3.07 1.41
N ALA A 135 14.20 2.86 0.91
CA ALA A 135 14.47 1.92 -0.17
C ALA A 135 14.21 0.46 0.24
N GLU A 136 14.61 0.05 1.44
CA GLU A 136 14.34 -1.30 1.96
C GLU A 136 12.84 -1.56 2.10
N ILE A 137 12.08 -0.61 2.63
CA ILE A 137 10.63 -0.74 2.78
C ILE A 137 9.93 -0.77 1.42
N ALA A 138 10.37 0.04 0.45
CA ALA A 138 9.86 -0.03 -0.91
C ALA A 138 10.16 -1.38 -1.58
N ASN A 139 11.37 -1.91 -1.42
CA ASN A 139 11.73 -3.24 -1.93
C ASN A 139 10.88 -4.34 -1.28
N LEU A 140 10.63 -4.24 0.02
CA LEU A 140 9.71 -5.13 0.73
C LEU A 140 8.31 -5.08 0.13
N LEU A 141 7.76 -3.88 -0.09
CA LEU A 141 6.45 -3.68 -0.73
C LEU A 141 6.40 -4.30 -2.14
N GLY A 142 7.50 -4.21 -2.91
CA GLY A 142 7.63 -4.85 -4.22
C GLY A 142 7.52 -6.39 -4.18
N SER A 143 7.77 -7.01 -3.03
CA SER A 143 7.60 -8.46 -2.83
C SER A 143 6.22 -8.85 -2.30
N MET A 144 5.36 -7.87 -2.00
CA MET A 144 4.05 -8.07 -1.38
C MET A 144 2.91 -7.96 -2.40
N ARG A 145 1.67 -8.09 -1.91
CA ARG A 145 0.45 -7.88 -2.69
C ARG A 145 -0.38 -6.78 -2.06
N ILE A 146 -0.98 -5.93 -2.89
CA ILE A 146 -1.88 -4.85 -2.47
C ILE A 146 -3.28 -5.16 -2.99
N ALA A 147 -4.24 -5.32 -2.09
CA ALA A 147 -5.61 -5.76 -2.43
C ALA A 147 -5.64 -7.01 -3.34
N GLY A 148 -4.70 -7.94 -3.13
CA GLY A 148 -4.55 -9.15 -3.95
C GLY A 148 -3.83 -8.95 -5.28
N GLY A 149 -3.47 -7.73 -5.67
CA GLY A 149 -2.69 -7.45 -6.88
C GLY A 149 -1.17 -7.50 -6.65
N SER A 150 -0.41 -7.73 -7.72
CA SER A 150 1.06 -7.70 -7.71
C SER A 150 1.58 -6.28 -7.78
N VAL A 151 2.66 -5.98 -7.05
CA VAL A 151 3.26 -4.64 -6.96
C VAL A 151 4.49 -4.54 -7.86
N PHE A 152 4.61 -3.43 -8.58
CA PHE A 152 5.78 -3.08 -9.37
C PHE A 152 6.26 -1.69 -8.96
N LEU A 153 7.55 -1.57 -8.67
CA LEU A 153 8.20 -0.30 -8.35
C LEU A 153 8.52 0.45 -9.64
N ASP A 154 8.33 1.78 -9.63
CA ASP A 154 8.79 2.64 -10.71
C ASP A 154 10.20 3.17 -10.40
N PRO A 155 11.25 2.78 -11.15
CA PRO A 155 12.62 3.23 -10.90
C PRO A 155 12.81 4.75 -11.02
N GLN A 156 11.88 5.45 -11.70
CA GLN A 156 11.96 6.90 -11.88
C GLN A 156 11.61 7.67 -10.61
N HIS A 157 10.88 7.04 -9.68
CA HIS A 157 10.35 7.67 -8.48
C HIS A 157 10.93 6.99 -7.24
N GLN A 158 11.79 7.70 -6.50
CA GLN A 158 12.46 7.13 -5.32
C GLN A 158 11.60 7.29 -4.07
N PRO A 159 11.53 6.27 -3.20
CA PRO A 159 10.88 6.40 -1.90
C PRO A 159 11.68 7.33 -0.98
N VAL A 160 10.98 8.05 -0.12
CA VAL A 160 11.59 8.99 0.84
C VAL A 160 11.01 8.79 2.23
N LEU A 161 11.87 8.94 3.24
CA LEU A 161 11.48 9.04 4.65
C LEU A 161 11.83 10.45 5.12
N GLU A 162 10.80 11.27 5.32
CA GLU A 162 10.96 12.67 5.70
C GLU A 162 10.50 12.90 7.14
N PRO A 163 11.31 13.55 7.98
CA PRO A 163 10.89 13.96 9.31
C PRO A 163 9.80 15.03 9.19
N LEU A 164 8.78 14.90 10.02
CA LEU A 164 7.81 15.97 10.24
C LEU A 164 8.33 16.88 11.34
N ALA A 165 8.31 18.19 11.10
CA ALA A 165 8.48 19.13 12.19
C ALA A 165 7.36 18.87 13.19
N GLN A 166 7.70 18.59 14.45
CA GLN A 166 6.71 18.57 15.53
C GLN A 166 6.03 19.93 15.49
N GLY A 167 4.73 19.95 15.14
CA GLY A 167 3.96 21.18 15.16
C GLY A 167 4.09 21.76 16.56
N GLU A 168 4.56 23.00 16.66
CA GLU A 168 4.43 23.78 17.89
C GLU A 168 3.00 23.57 18.41
N GLU A 169 2.87 23.03 19.62
CA GLU A 169 1.61 22.98 20.33
C GLU A 169 1.02 24.39 20.29
N ARG A 170 0.02 24.60 19.43
CA ARG A 170 -0.77 25.83 19.45
C ARG A 170 -1.61 25.77 20.72
N SER A 171 -1.03 26.30 21.81
CA SER A 171 -1.76 26.71 23.02
C SER A 171 -2.82 27.75 22.71
#